data_AF-A0A7C6SB22-F1
#
_entry.id   AF-A0A7C6SB22-F1
#
_cell.length_a   1.000
_cell.length_b   1.000
_cell.length_c   1.000
_cell.angle_alpha   90.00
_cell.angle_beta   90.00
_cell.angle_gamma   90.00
#
_symmetry.space_group_name_H-M   'P 1'
#
loop_
_entity.id
_entity.type
_entity.pdbx_description
1 polymer ?
#
loop_
_entity_poly.entity_id
_entity_poly.type
_entity_poly.pdbx_seq_one_letter_code
_entity_poly.pdbx_strand_id
1 'polypeptide(L)'
;MNKIRRKQSTAVITIVAMLFSLFMVFPPEKVSAEPDTTPPVAHGETLTLTLPEGKTTVTAGDTVEISLEVTDEHTAVQYVSFFFTEPGTGADQYVPFNKVGDTDE
;
A
#
# COMPACT_ATOMS: atom_id res chain seq x y z
N MET A 1 -8.97 65.10 -8.38
CA MET A 1 -8.14 63.88 -8.38
C MET A 1 -7.54 63.69 -6.99
N ASN A 2 -8.22 62.99 -6.07
CA ASN A 2 -7.78 62.83 -4.67
C ASN A 2 -7.00 61.51 -4.52
N LYS A 3 -5.68 61.58 -4.39
CA LYS A 3 -4.86 60.42 -4.00
C LYS A 3 -4.97 60.24 -2.48
N ILE A 4 -5.83 59.32 -2.05
CA ILE A 4 -5.91 58.86 -0.65
C ILE A 4 -4.62 58.10 -0.34
N ARG A 5 -3.68 58.74 0.37
CA ARG A 5 -2.50 58.08 0.90
C ARG A 5 -2.91 57.29 2.14
N ARG A 6 -3.13 55.97 1.99
CA ARG A 6 -3.31 55.07 3.13
C ARG A 6 -2.00 55.05 3.92
N LYS A 7 -1.96 55.75 5.06
CA LYS A 7 -0.83 55.65 6.01
C LYS A 7 -0.86 54.23 6.58
N GLN A 8 0.11 53.41 6.23
CA GLN A 8 0.28 52.09 6.84
C GLN A 8 0.51 52.31 8.34
N SER A 9 -0.36 51.73 9.17
CA SER A 9 -0.27 51.86 10.62
C SER A 9 0.95 51.08 11.09
N THR A 10 1.80 51.71 11.92
CA THR A 10 2.95 51.05 12.55
C THR A 10 2.55 49.77 13.27
N ALA A 11 1.33 49.71 13.82
CA ALA A 11 0.76 48.50 14.44
C ALA A 11 0.61 47.32 13.46
N VAL A 12 0.25 47.59 12.20
CA VAL A 12 0.11 46.54 11.17
C VAL A 12 1.48 45.98 10.80
N ILE A 13 2.51 46.84 10.73
CA ILE A 13 3.88 46.43 10.42
C ILE A 13 4.46 45.57 11.55
N THR A 14 4.22 45.93 12.83
CA THR A 14 4.67 45.10 13.96
C THR A 14 3.98 43.76 14.02
N ILE A 15 2.67 43.68 13.75
CA ILE A 15 1.95 42.40 13.72
C ILE A 15 2.51 41.48 12.63
N VAL A 16 2.75 42.00 11.42
CA VAL A 16 3.32 41.22 10.32
C VAL A 16 4.76 40.77 10.64
N ALA A 17 5.57 41.63 11.27
CA ALA A 17 6.92 41.27 11.68
C ALA A 17 6.94 40.18 12.77
N MET A 18 6.02 40.24 13.74
CA MET A 18 5.89 39.21 14.78
C MET A 18 5.45 37.87 14.19
N LEU A 19 4.48 37.86 13.27
CA LEU A 19 4.03 36.64 12.59
C LEU A 19 5.13 36.02 11.72
N PHE A 20 5.91 36.84 11.01
CA PHE A 20 7.04 36.37 10.22
C PHE A 20 8.17 35.81 11.11
N SER A 21 8.41 36.43 12.27
CA SER A 21 9.39 35.92 13.24
C SER A 21 8.99 34.56 13.83
N LEU A 22 7.69 34.31 14.04
CA LEU A 22 7.20 33.03 14.54
C LEU A 22 7.39 31.89 13.52
N PHE A 23 7.26 32.19 12.22
CA PHE A 23 7.48 31.22 11.13
C PHE A 23 8.95 30.87 10.86
N MET A 24 9.90 31.72 11.27
CA MET A 24 11.34 31.46 11.09
C MET A 24 11.97 30.63 12.21
N VAL A 25 11.37 30.60 13.41
CA VAL A 25 11.91 29.87 14.57
C VAL A 25 11.60 28.37 14.50
N PHE A 26 10.52 27.99 13.81
CA PHE A 26 10.13 26.59 13.61
C PHE A 26 10.18 26.27 12.11
N PRO A 27 11.33 25.82 11.57
CA PRO A 27 11.32 25.21 10.24
C PRO A 27 10.31 24.05 10.26
N PRO A 28 9.56 23.81 9.17
CA PRO A 28 8.66 22.67 9.11
C PRO A 28 9.48 21.41 9.36
N GLU A 29 9.14 20.67 10.42
CA GLU A 29 9.72 19.37 10.68
C GLU A 29 9.48 18.49 9.46
N LYS A 30 10.57 18.03 8.84
CA LYS A 30 10.48 16.98 7.84
C LYS A 30 10.06 15.72 8.58
N VAL A 31 8.78 15.41 8.54
CA VAL A 31 8.27 14.09 8.94
C VAL A 31 8.82 13.10 7.92
N SER A 32 9.90 12.42 8.28
CA SER A 32 10.35 11.23 7.55
C SER A 32 9.45 10.10 8.00
N ALA A 33 8.68 9.51 7.08
CA ALA A 33 8.07 8.22 7.36
C ALA A 33 9.21 7.24 7.73
N GLU A 34 9.06 6.54 8.84
CA GLU A 34 9.99 5.46 9.18
C GLU A 34 9.90 4.38 8.09
N PRO A 35 11.02 3.77 7.69
CA PRO A 35 10.97 2.67 6.74
C PRO A 35 10.17 1.52 7.34
N ASP A 36 9.22 1.00 6.59
CA ASP A 36 8.52 -0.22 6.97
C ASP A 36 9.52 -1.39 7.02
N THR A 37 9.48 -2.11 8.14
CA THR A 37 10.32 -3.28 8.41
C THR A 37 9.49 -4.50 8.79
N THR A 38 8.16 -4.38 8.84
CA THR A 38 7.29 -5.51 9.12
C THR A 38 7.13 -6.36 7.86
N PRO A 39 7.29 -7.69 7.95
CA PRO A 39 7.04 -8.56 6.81
C PRO A 39 5.53 -8.78 6.61
N PRO A 40 5.09 -9.07 5.37
CA PRO A 40 3.74 -9.54 5.12
C PRO A 40 3.44 -10.84 5.88
N VAL A 41 2.18 -11.01 6.26
CA VAL A 41 1.67 -12.20 6.96
C VAL A 41 0.68 -12.94 6.08
N ALA A 42 0.90 -14.24 5.89
CA ALA A 42 -0.03 -15.13 5.20
C ALA A 42 -0.91 -15.86 6.23
N HIS A 43 -2.22 -15.74 6.09
CA HIS A 43 -3.21 -16.36 6.97
C HIS A 43 -3.56 -17.75 6.47
N GLY A 44 -2.76 -18.75 6.83
CA GLY A 44 -2.86 -20.11 6.28
C GLY A 44 -4.24 -20.79 6.48
N GLU A 45 -4.99 -20.37 7.49
CA GLU A 45 -6.36 -20.80 7.77
C GLU A 45 -7.38 -20.34 6.71
N THR A 46 -7.05 -19.29 5.94
CA THR A 46 -7.89 -18.80 4.83
C THR A 46 -7.63 -19.55 3.52
N LEU A 47 -6.65 -20.46 3.50
CA LEU A 47 -6.30 -21.24 2.32
C LEU A 47 -7.49 -22.11 1.90
N THR A 48 -8.02 -21.83 0.72
CA THR A 48 -9.11 -22.59 0.13
C THR A 48 -8.72 -23.11 -1.25
N LEU A 49 -9.24 -24.29 -1.59
CA LEU A 49 -9.11 -24.91 -2.89
C LEU A 49 -10.50 -25.30 -3.38
N THR A 50 -10.93 -24.69 -4.48
CA THR A 50 -12.22 -24.94 -5.11
C THR A 50 -12.04 -25.71 -6.41
N LEU A 51 -12.74 -26.84 -6.50
CA LEU A 51 -12.79 -27.67 -7.70
C LEU A 51 -13.86 -27.15 -8.68
N PRO A 52 -13.76 -27.49 -9.97
CA PRO A 52 -14.84 -27.24 -10.92
C PRO A 52 -16.17 -27.83 -10.45
N GLU A 53 -17.28 -27.19 -10.82
CA GLU A 53 -18.62 -27.62 -10.41
C GLU A 53 -18.87 -29.10 -10.75
N GLY A 54 -19.39 -29.84 -9.78
CA GLY A 54 -19.71 -31.26 -9.93
C GLY A 54 -18.49 -32.20 -9.93
N LYS A 55 -17.27 -31.68 -9.73
CA LYS A 55 -16.06 -32.50 -9.63
C LYS A 55 -15.64 -32.73 -8.18
N THR A 56 -15.26 -33.97 -7.91
CA THR A 56 -14.63 -34.40 -6.65
C THR A 56 -13.14 -34.71 -6.82
N THR A 57 -12.66 -34.73 -8.07
CA THR A 57 -11.25 -34.99 -8.45
C THR A 57 -10.89 -34.11 -9.64
N VAL A 58 -9.60 -33.83 -9.80
CA VAL A 58 -9.06 -33.05 -10.92
C VAL A 58 -8.38 -33.95 -11.95
N THR A 59 -8.49 -33.57 -13.21
CA THR A 59 -7.82 -34.21 -14.34
C THR A 59 -7.02 -33.18 -15.12
N ALA A 60 -6.07 -33.63 -15.95
CA ALA A 60 -5.27 -32.73 -16.76
C ALA A 60 -6.15 -31.82 -17.63
N GLY A 61 -5.91 -30.52 -17.56
CA GLY A 61 -6.71 -29.50 -18.25
C GLY A 61 -7.81 -28.87 -17.39
N ASP A 62 -8.07 -29.38 -16.19
CA ASP A 62 -8.99 -28.73 -15.25
C ASP A 62 -8.38 -27.48 -14.63
N THR A 63 -9.23 -26.49 -14.37
CA THR A 63 -8.86 -25.28 -13.62
C THR A 63 -9.31 -25.44 -12.18
N VAL A 64 -8.40 -25.23 -11.22
CA VAL A 64 -8.71 -25.13 -9.80
C VAL A 64 -8.53 -23.69 -9.35
N GLU A 65 -9.37 -23.25 -8.43
CA GLU A 65 -9.22 -21.94 -7.80
C GLU A 65 -8.57 -22.12 -6.43
N ILE A 66 -7.53 -21.34 -6.17
CA ILE A 66 -6.83 -21.31 -4.89
C ILE A 66 -6.86 -19.88 -4.39
N SER A 67 -7.32 -19.70 -3.15
CA SER A 67 -7.36 -18.39 -2.49
C SER A 67 -6.63 -18.45 -1.15
N LEU A 68 -5.90 -17.40 -0.83
CA LEU A 68 -5.15 -17.20 0.42
C LEU A 68 -5.13 -15.70 0.73
N GLU A 69 -5.44 -15.34 1.96
CA GLU A 69 -5.31 -13.98 2.45
C GLU A 69 -3.86 -13.69 2.88
N VAL A 70 -3.32 -12.58 2.40
CA VAL A 70 -2.00 -12.07 2.77
C VAL A 70 -2.14 -10.58 3.10
N THR A 71 -1.73 -10.18 4.30
CA THR A 71 -1.84 -8.80 4.78
C THR A 71 -0.48 -8.23 5.15
N ASP A 72 -0.36 -6.91 5.09
CA ASP A 72 0.77 -6.14 5.59
C ASP A 72 0.21 -4.85 6.21
N GLU A 73 0.68 -4.51 7.41
CA GLU A 73 0.07 -3.48 8.25
C GLU A 73 0.55 -2.06 7.90
N HIS A 74 1.69 -1.94 7.21
CA HIS A 74 2.35 -0.66 7.00
C HIS A 74 2.59 -0.35 5.52
N THR A 75 2.82 -1.36 4.69
CA THR A 75 2.96 -1.20 3.24
C THR A 75 2.08 -2.16 2.44
N ALA A 76 1.97 -1.92 1.14
CA ALA A 76 1.27 -2.84 0.26
C ALA A 76 2.11 -4.10 0.01
N VAL A 77 1.44 -5.26 -0.03
CA VAL A 77 2.07 -6.52 -0.43
C VAL A 77 2.57 -6.41 -1.87
N GLN A 78 3.89 -6.48 -2.06
CA GLN A 78 4.52 -6.30 -3.37
C GLN A 78 4.41 -7.53 -4.28
N TYR A 79 4.51 -8.74 -3.72
CA TYR A 79 4.39 -9.99 -4.46
C TYR A 79 3.93 -11.14 -3.56
N VAL A 80 3.22 -12.09 -4.17
CA VAL A 80 2.87 -13.39 -3.58
C VAL A 80 3.27 -14.48 -4.57
N SER A 81 3.85 -15.57 -4.08
CA SER A 81 4.29 -16.71 -4.90
C SER A 81 3.69 -18.00 -4.39
N PHE A 82 3.12 -18.80 -5.29
CA PHE A 82 2.67 -20.15 -4.99
C PHE A 82 3.62 -21.17 -5.62
N PHE A 83 3.94 -22.20 -4.84
CA PHE A 83 4.75 -23.33 -5.27
C PHE A 83 3.91 -24.60 -5.11
N PHE A 84 3.87 -25.40 -6.18
CA PHE A 84 3.27 -26.72 -6.16
C PHE A 84 4.39 -27.75 -6.23
N THR A 85 4.52 -28.56 -5.20
CA THR A 85 5.48 -29.66 -5.20
C THR A 85 4.85 -30.87 -5.87
N GLU A 86 5.49 -31.38 -6.93
CA GLU A 86 5.05 -32.57 -7.62
C GLU A 86 5.15 -33.81 -6.69
N PRO A 87 4.05 -34.55 -6.50
CA PRO A 87 4.08 -35.79 -5.76
C PRO A 87 5.01 -36.81 -6.42
N GLY A 88 6.05 -37.24 -5.71
CA GLY A 88 6.95 -38.33 -6.14
C GLY A 88 8.34 -37.86 -6.56
N THR A 89 8.45 -36.79 -7.35
CA THR A 89 9.74 -36.20 -7.73
C THR A 89 10.22 -35.16 -6.71
N GLY A 90 9.29 -34.49 -6.02
CA GLY A 90 9.58 -33.37 -5.13
C GLY A 90 9.99 -32.09 -5.86
N ALA A 91 9.79 -32.02 -7.19
CA ALA A 91 10.09 -30.84 -7.96
C ALA A 91 9.03 -29.75 -7.69
N ASP A 92 9.49 -28.51 -7.49
CA ASP A 92 8.58 -27.37 -7.32
C ASP A 92 8.25 -26.74 -8.66
N GLN A 93 6.96 -26.57 -8.91
CA GLN A 93 6.44 -25.77 -10.01
C GLN A 93 6.06 -24.39 -9.48
N TYR A 94 6.71 -23.36 -10.04
CA TYR A 94 6.37 -21.97 -9.80
C TYR A 94 5.15 -21.56 -10.63
N VAL A 95 4.14 -20.98 -9.98
CA VAL A 95 2.98 -20.41 -10.64
C VAL A 95 2.94 -18.91 -10.37
N PRO A 96 3.15 -18.05 -11.39
CA PRO A 96 3.09 -16.61 -11.20
C PRO A 96 1.65 -16.19 -10.90
N PHE A 97 1.47 -15.35 -9.89
CA PHE A 97 0.17 -14.76 -9.59
C PHE A 97 -0.12 -13.64 -10.59
N ASN A 98 -1.16 -13.81 -11.40
CA ASN A 98 -1.77 -12.67 -12.08
C ASN A 98 -2.73 -12.04 -11.07
N LYS A 99 -2.40 -10.83 -10.59
CA LYS A 99 -3.27 -10.08 -9.68
C LYS A 99 -4.68 -9.97 -10.27
N VAL A 100 -5.64 -10.70 -9.73
CA VAL A 100 -7.06 -10.47 -10.00
C VAL A 100 -7.48 -9.32 -9.09
N GLY A 101 -7.25 -8.07 -9.51
CA GLY A 101 -7.65 -6.93 -8.68
C GLY A 101 -7.17 -5.52 -9.02
N ASP A 102 -6.19 -5.29 -9.90
CA ASP A 102 -5.80 -3.93 -10.32
C ASP A 102 -5.81 -3.79 -11.85
N THR A 103 -6.98 -3.99 -12.45
CA THR A 103 -7.29 -3.31 -13.71
C THR A 103 -8.50 -2.46 -13.43
N ASP A 104 -8.24 -1.27 -12.88
CA ASP A 104 -8.91 0.00 -13.17
C ASP A 104 -8.42 1.06 -12.15
N GLU A 105 -7.31 1.73 -12.47
CA GLU A 105 -7.09 3.20 -12.42
C GLU A 105 -5.64 3.58 -12.75
#